data_AF-A0A8S1DQZ6-F1
#
_entry.id   AF-A0A8S1DQZ6-F1
#
_cell.length_a   1.000
_cell.length_b   1.000
_cell.length_c   1.000
_cell.angle_alpha   90.00
_cell.angle_beta   90.00
_cell.angle_gamma   90.00
#
_symmetry.space_group_name_H-M   'P 1'
#
loop_
_entity.id
_entity.type
_entity.pdbx_description
1 polymer ?
#
loop_
_entity_poly.entity_id
_entity_poly.type
_entity_poly.pdbx_seq_one_letter_code
_entity_poly.pdbx_strand_id
1 'polypeptide(L)'
;MGVFSAMNLFAEQANMDHGDIFGWIFSPSLKNELITLLHKIDNEFSRPDSYAPYLKDLGLVNKSFLSYTANPGLSSFFAITGAYAGMPRCLNAGMSQHGSSKEALFNAKVAGYVIRTKGAIVAPLVISTSTPYDYSDVRVCPKRYLSRLNRLRLDAGEDVSDDWSELSEVPKDNHPRFWIRKLLVTQRDKLHKNN
;
A
#
# COMPACT_ATOMS: atom_id res chain seq x y z
N MET A 1 2.98 1.07 -18.09
CA MET A 1 1.99 0.39 -17.23
C MET A 1 0.90 1.38 -16.88
N GLY A 2 -0.39 1.02 -16.95
CA GLY A 2 -1.48 1.90 -16.50
C GLY A 2 -1.53 1.98 -14.97
N VAL A 3 -2.09 3.06 -14.41
CA VAL A 3 -2.08 3.32 -12.96
C VAL A 3 -2.80 2.22 -12.19
N PHE A 4 -3.97 1.79 -12.66
CA PHE A 4 -4.78 0.75 -12.02
C PHE A 4 -4.07 -0.62 -12.04
N SER A 5 -3.43 -0.97 -13.15
CA SER A 5 -2.64 -2.21 -13.23
C SER A 5 -1.43 -2.17 -12.30
N ALA A 6 -0.79 -1.01 -12.13
CA ALA A 6 0.34 -0.85 -11.22
C ALA A 6 -0.10 -0.96 -9.75
N MET A 7 -1.25 -0.37 -9.43
CA MET A 7 -1.86 -0.44 -8.10
C MET A 7 -2.27 -1.88 -7.75
N ASN A 8 -2.89 -2.63 -8.65
CA ASN A 8 -3.25 -4.04 -8.40
C ASN A 8 -2.01 -4.92 -8.20
N LEU A 9 -1.00 -4.74 -9.05
CA LEU A 9 0.26 -5.46 -8.93
C LEU A 9 0.93 -5.17 -7.57
N PHE A 10 0.83 -3.92 -7.11
CA PHE A 10 1.34 -3.51 -5.80
C PHE A 10 0.54 -4.13 -4.64
N ALA A 11 -0.80 -4.18 -4.75
CA ALA A 11 -1.69 -4.81 -3.77
C ALA A 11 -1.36 -6.30 -3.59
N GLU A 12 -1.22 -7.00 -4.72
CA GLU A 12 -0.87 -8.43 -4.77
C GLU A 12 0.49 -8.70 -4.13
N GLN A 13 1.51 -7.91 -4.46
CA GLN A 13 2.85 -8.10 -3.92
C GLN A 13 2.95 -7.77 -2.43
N ALA A 14 2.25 -6.73 -1.99
CA ALA A 14 2.26 -6.32 -0.59
C ALA A 14 1.34 -7.18 0.28
N ASN A 15 0.46 -7.98 -0.32
CA ASN A 15 -0.64 -8.68 0.35
C ASN A 15 -1.47 -7.71 1.23
N MET A 16 -1.78 -6.55 0.66
CA MET A 16 -2.52 -5.45 1.31
C MET A 16 -3.78 -5.13 0.52
N ASP A 17 -4.82 -4.68 1.21
CA ASP A 17 -6.01 -4.17 0.55
C ASP A 17 -5.73 -2.82 -0.13
N HIS A 18 -6.52 -2.46 -1.14
CA HIS A 18 -6.37 -1.19 -1.87
C HIS A 18 -6.48 0.03 -0.95
N GLY A 19 -7.30 -0.03 0.10
CA GLY A 19 -7.40 1.03 1.10
C GLY A 19 -6.09 1.25 1.87
N ASP A 20 -5.41 0.17 2.27
CA ASP A 20 -4.16 0.25 3.02
C ASP A 20 -3.01 0.79 2.16
N ILE A 21 -3.05 0.52 0.85
CA ILE A 21 -2.11 1.08 -0.14
C ILE A 21 -2.20 2.60 -0.19
N PHE A 22 -3.40 3.18 -0.11
CA PHE A 22 -3.58 4.63 -0.10
C PHE A 22 -2.99 5.28 1.16
N GLY A 23 -2.93 4.55 2.27
CA GLY A 23 -2.25 5.01 3.48
C GLY A 23 -0.74 5.22 3.30
N TRP A 24 -0.12 4.57 2.31
CA TRP A 24 1.28 4.80 1.93
C TRP A 24 1.47 6.04 1.05
N ILE A 25 0.41 6.74 0.65
CA ILE A 25 0.49 7.96 -0.15
C ILE A 25 0.47 9.18 0.78
N PHE A 26 1.64 9.61 1.25
CA PHE A 26 1.75 10.77 2.13
C PHE A 26 2.19 12.08 1.45
N SER A 27 2.71 12.03 0.21
CA SER A 27 3.06 13.25 -0.55
C SER A 27 1.81 14.02 -1.00
N PRO A 28 1.74 15.34 -0.79
CA PRO A 28 0.58 16.17 -1.18
C PRO A 28 0.23 16.08 -2.67
N SER A 29 1.24 16.09 -3.55
CA SER A 29 1.04 16.00 -5.00
C SER A 29 0.35 14.69 -5.40
N LEU A 30 0.80 13.58 -4.82
CA LEU A 30 0.23 12.26 -5.08
C LEU A 30 -1.18 12.11 -4.50
N LYS A 31 -1.44 12.71 -3.33
CA LYS A 31 -2.79 12.73 -2.74
C LYS A 31 -3.79 13.44 -3.64
N ASN A 32 -3.42 14.58 -4.21
CA ASN A 32 -4.30 15.32 -5.10
C ASN A 32 -4.61 14.54 -6.38
N GLU A 33 -3.59 13.88 -6.97
CA GLU A 33 -3.81 12.98 -8.12
C GLU A 33 -4.73 11.81 -7.74
N LEU A 34 -4.53 11.21 -6.55
CA LEU A 34 -5.34 10.09 -6.07
C LEU A 34 -6.80 10.48 -5.86
N ILE A 35 -7.06 11.59 -5.18
CA ILE A 35 -8.42 12.11 -4.96
C ILE A 35 -9.09 12.37 -6.31
N THR A 36 -8.38 13.01 -7.24
CA THR A 36 -8.89 13.28 -8.59
C THR A 36 -9.23 11.99 -9.34
N LEU A 37 -8.38 10.96 -9.22
CA LEU A 37 -8.60 9.66 -9.82
C LEU A 37 -9.81 8.94 -9.19
N LEU A 38 -9.90 8.90 -7.86
CA LEU A 38 -11.03 8.29 -7.14
C LEU A 38 -12.36 9.00 -7.41
N HIS A 39 -12.37 10.32 -7.58
CA HIS A 39 -13.58 11.06 -7.95
C HIS A 39 -14.05 10.79 -9.38
N LYS A 40 -13.14 10.43 -10.30
CA LYS A 40 -13.46 10.14 -11.71
C LYS A 40 -13.82 8.68 -11.94
N ILE A 41 -13.31 7.81 -11.07
CA ILE A 41 -13.65 6.40 -10.99
C ILE A 41 -14.96 6.34 -10.20
N ASP A 42 -16.09 6.49 -10.89
CA ASP A 42 -17.38 6.12 -10.30
C ASP A 42 -17.36 4.63 -9.87
N ASN A 43 -18.35 4.22 -9.07
CA ASN A 43 -18.56 2.85 -8.56
C ASN A 43 -18.66 1.74 -9.64
N GLU A 44 -18.39 2.06 -10.89
CA GLU A 44 -18.38 1.15 -12.02
C GLU A 44 -17.15 0.23 -12.06
N PHE A 45 -16.02 0.63 -11.47
CA PHE A 45 -14.78 -0.18 -11.50
C PHE A 45 -14.84 -1.46 -10.67
N SER A 46 -15.75 -1.54 -9.71
CA SER A 46 -16.01 -2.76 -8.92
C SER A 46 -17.05 -3.67 -9.60
N ARG A 47 -17.71 -3.20 -10.66
CA ARG A 47 -18.71 -3.98 -11.39
C ARG A 47 -18.04 -4.79 -12.50
N PRO A 48 -18.11 -6.14 -12.47
CA PRO A 48 -17.48 -6.97 -13.50
C PRO A 48 -18.06 -6.72 -14.89
N ASP A 49 -19.33 -6.33 -14.97
CA ASP A 49 -20.06 -6.11 -16.23
C ASP A 49 -20.03 -4.64 -16.69
N SER A 50 -19.16 -3.80 -16.09
CA SER A 50 -19.03 -2.40 -16.49
C SER A 50 -18.26 -2.24 -17.80
N TYR A 51 -18.62 -1.19 -18.54
CA TYR A 51 -17.87 -0.69 -19.69
C TYR A 51 -16.56 0.03 -19.33
N ALA A 52 -16.26 0.21 -18.03
CA ALA A 52 -15.08 0.90 -17.52
C ALA A 52 -13.74 0.49 -18.18
N PRO A 53 -13.47 -0.82 -18.44
CA PRO A 53 -12.24 -1.22 -19.13
C PRO A 53 -12.15 -0.74 -20.58
N TYR A 54 -13.30 -0.51 -21.21
CA TYR A 54 -13.43 -0.23 -22.64
C TYR A 54 -13.77 1.24 -22.94
N LEU A 55 -13.74 2.13 -21.95
CA LEU A 55 -14.13 3.55 -22.10
C LEU A 55 -13.45 4.27 -23.26
N LYS A 56 -12.18 3.95 -23.52
CA LYS A 56 -11.42 4.56 -24.63
C LYS A 56 -11.81 3.93 -25.97
N ASP A 57 -11.92 2.62 -26.02
CA ASP A 57 -12.15 1.88 -27.26
C ASP A 57 -13.59 2.05 -27.77
N LEU A 58 -14.55 2.26 -26.85
CA LEU A 58 -15.94 2.61 -27.16
C LEU A 58 -16.15 4.11 -27.44
N GLY A 59 -15.10 4.94 -27.37
CA GLY A 59 -15.19 6.38 -27.61
C GLY A 59 -15.98 7.15 -26.55
N LEU A 60 -16.26 6.54 -25.39
CA LEU A 60 -16.96 7.18 -24.27
C LEU A 60 -16.11 8.29 -23.63
N VAL A 61 -14.79 8.20 -23.75
CA VAL A 61 -13.86 9.20 -23.26
C VAL A 61 -12.74 9.45 -24.27
N ASN A 62 -12.50 10.73 -24.60
CA ASN A 62 -11.44 11.14 -25.52
C ASN A 62 -10.02 10.80 -25.01
N LYS A 63 -9.81 10.84 -23.69
CA LYS A 63 -8.54 10.50 -23.04
C LYS A 63 -8.78 9.68 -21.79
N SER A 64 -8.14 8.51 -21.70
CA SER A 64 -8.23 7.65 -20.52
C SER A 64 -7.67 8.34 -19.28
N PHE A 65 -8.52 8.49 -18.27
CA PHE A 65 -8.17 9.02 -16.95
C PHE A 65 -7.36 8.03 -16.09
N LEU A 66 -7.22 6.77 -16.52
CA LEU A 66 -6.38 5.75 -15.85
C LEU A 66 -4.98 5.64 -16.46
N SER A 67 -4.72 6.41 -17.52
CA SER A 67 -3.47 6.33 -18.26
C SER A 67 -2.31 6.89 -17.45
N TYR A 68 -1.12 6.37 -17.73
CA TYR A 68 0.16 6.89 -17.26
C TYR A 68 0.29 8.40 -17.51
N THR A 69 -0.15 8.85 -18.68
CA THR A 69 -0.09 10.26 -19.10
C THR A 69 -1.12 11.16 -18.39
N ALA A 70 -2.16 10.57 -17.79
CA ALA A 70 -3.17 11.32 -17.03
C ALA A 70 -2.78 11.45 -15.55
N ASN A 71 -2.07 10.47 -14.98
CA ASN A 71 -1.60 10.50 -13.58
C ASN A 71 -0.12 10.11 -13.52
N PRO A 72 0.77 11.02 -13.98
CA PRO A 72 2.20 10.75 -14.06
C PRO A 72 2.84 10.55 -12.69
N GLY A 73 2.38 11.26 -11.65
CA GLY A 73 2.90 11.15 -10.30
C GLY A 73 2.57 9.78 -9.70
N LEU A 74 1.29 9.39 -9.70
CA LEU A 74 0.84 8.10 -9.19
C LEU A 74 1.47 6.93 -9.93
N SER A 75 1.54 6.99 -11.26
CA SER A 75 2.14 5.88 -12.00
C SER A 75 3.63 5.75 -11.73
N SER A 76 4.34 6.87 -11.55
CA SER A 76 5.76 6.87 -11.18
C SER A 76 5.95 6.35 -9.75
N PHE A 77 5.06 6.73 -8.82
CA PHE A 77 5.05 6.21 -7.46
C PHE A 77 4.96 4.68 -7.46
N PHE A 78 3.93 4.08 -8.06
CA PHE A 78 3.78 2.61 -8.07
C PHE A 78 4.93 1.89 -8.79
N ALA A 79 5.42 2.44 -9.90
CA ALA A 79 6.56 1.88 -10.62
C ALA A 79 7.84 1.86 -9.74
N ILE A 80 8.15 2.98 -9.09
CA ILE A 80 9.35 3.09 -8.26
C ILE A 80 9.21 2.22 -7.02
N THR A 81 8.07 2.28 -6.34
CA THR A 81 7.81 1.46 -5.16
C THR A 81 7.96 -0.03 -5.49
N GLY A 82 7.40 -0.47 -6.62
CA GLY A 82 7.53 -1.85 -7.09
C GLY A 82 8.98 -2.22 -7.48
N ALA A 83 9.72 -1.29 -8.10
CA ALA A 83 11.14 -1.50 -8.39
C ALA A 83 11.96 -1.68 -7.10
N TYR A 84 11.69 -0.88 -6.07
CA TYR A 84 12.32 -1.03 -4.75
C TYR A 84 11.89 -2.31 -4.02
N ALA A 85 10.66 -2.77 -4.22
CA ALA A 85 10.15 -4.04 -3.73
C ALA A 85 10.73 -5.26 -4.47
N GLY A 86 11.50 -5.06 -5.56
CA GLY A 86 12.12 -6.13 -6.34
C GLY A 86 11.22 -6.72 -7.43
N MET A 87 10.17 -6.01 -7.85
CA MET A 87 9.22 -6.50 -8.85
C MET A 87 9.76 -6.28 -10.26
N PRO A 88 9.99 -7.35 -11.05
CA PRO A 88 10.66 -7.23 -12.36
C PRO A 88 9.86 -6.40 -13.37
N ARG A 89 8.51 -6.47 -13.29
CA ARG A 89 7.60 -5.72 -14.16
C ARG A 89 7.70 -4.21 -13.99
N CYS A 90 8.17 -3.75 -12.83
CA CYS A 90 8.28 -2.33 -12.50
C CYS A 90 9.66 -1.72 -12.83
N LEU A 91 10.69 -2.56 -13.03
CA LEU A 91 12.04 -2.09 -13.37
C LEU A 91 12.10 -1.37 -14.72
N ASN A 92 11.30 -1.82 -15.69
CA ASN A 92 11.26 -1.27 -17.04
C ASN A 92 10.08 -0.29 -17.24
N ALA A 93 9.41 0.12 -16.17
CA ALA A 93 8.30 1.06 -16.28
C ALA A 93 8.84 2.47 -16.56
N GLY A 94 8.26 3.15 -17.55
CA GLY A 94 8.60 4.55 -17.85
C GLY A 94 8.33 5.46 -16.65
N MET A 95 9.20 6.45 -16.45
CA MET A 95 9.11 7.43 -15.36
C MET A 95 8.89 8.84 -15.92
N SER A 96 7.98 9.60 -15.30
CA SER A 96 7.55 10.88 -15.87
C SER A 96 8.37 12.00 -15.23
N GLN A 97 9.15 12.70 -16.04
CA GLN A 97 10.00 13.79 -15.53
C GLN A 97 9.21 15.01 -15.04
N HIS A 98 7.99 15.21 -15.54
CA HIS A 98 7.17 16.38 -15.21
C HIS A 98 6.23 16.18 -14.02
N GLY A 99 6.02 14.93 -13.55
CA GLY A 99 5.03 14.61 -12.51
C GLY A 99 5.60 14.18 -11.15
N SER A 100 6.88 13.83 -11.06
CA SER A 100 7.46 13.31 -9.81
C SER A 100 8.19 14.40 -9.03
N SER A 101 7.57 14.93 -7.97
CA SER A 101 8.27 15.76 -6.98
C SER A 101 9.32 14.92 -6.23
N LYS A 102 10.36 15.56 -5.68
CA LYS A 102 11.35 14.87 -4.82
C LYS A 102 10.68 14.16 -3.64
N GLU A 103 9.59 14.73 -3.14
CA GLU A 103 8.77 14.16 -2.07
C GLU A 103 8.06 12.86 -2.51
N ALA A 104 7.50 12.83 -3.73
CA ALA A 104 6.88 11.63 -4.29
C ALA A 104 7.90 10.50 -4.46
N LEU A 105 9.13 10.84 -4.89
CA LEU A 105 10.23 9.88 -4.99
C LEU A 105 10.64 9.35 -3.61
N PHE A 106 10.77 10.22 -2.61
CA PHE A 106 11.07 9.81 -1.24
C PHE A 106 9.98 8.90 -0.67
N ASN A 107 8.71 9.26 -0.90
CA ASN A 107 7.58 8.45 -0.50
C ASN A 107 7.66 7.02 -1.11
N ALA A 108 7.86 6.93 -2.42
CA ALA A 108 7.98 5.64 -3.12
C ALA A 108 9.14 4.78 -2.56
N LYS A 109 10.29 5.40 -2.26
CA LYS A 109 11.44 4.72 -1.65
C LYS A 109 11.11 4.13 -0.29
N VAL A 110 10.44 4.90 0.56
CA VAL A 110 10.03 4.45 1.90
C VAL A 110 9.08 3.27 1.78
N ALA A 111 8.00 3.41 1.01
CA ALA A 111 7.02 2.35 0.84
C ALA A 111 7.65 1.07 0.28
N GLY A 112 8.55 1.20 -0.71
CA GLY A 112 9.22 0.05 -1.33
C GLY A 112 10.19 -0.65 -0.38
N TYR A 113 10.91 0.11 0.45
CA TYR A 113 11.80 -0.45 1.49
C TYR A 113 11.02 -1.26 2.52
N VAL A 114 9.89 -0.74 3.01
CA VAL A 114 9.07 -1.44 4.01
C VAL A 114 8.55 -2.76 3.46
N ILE A 115 8.06 -2.75 2.22
CA ILE A 115 7.53 -3.95 1.58
C ILE A 115 8.62 -4.98 1.31
N ARG A 116 9.80 -4.56 0.83
CA ARG A 116 10.91 -5.48 0.59
C ARG A 116 11.43 -6.13 1.86
N THR A 117 11.46 -5.40 2.97
CA THR A 117 12.06 -5.87 4.22
C THR A 117 11.14 -6.81 5.00
N LYS A 118 9.85 -6.83 4.70
CA LYS A 118 8.84 -7.60 5.43
C LYS A 118 8.26 -8.69 4.55
N GLY A 119 8.91 -9.86 4.52
CA GLY A 119 8.31 -11.08 4.00
C GLY A 119 7.30 -11.64 5.00
N ALA A 120 6.03 -11.80 4.61
CA ALA A 120 5.06 -12.51 5.41
C ALA A 120 5.40 -14.01 5.37
N ILE A 121 6.08 -14.52 6.40
CA ILE A 121 6.26 -15.97 6.58
C ILE A 121 4.93 -16.51 7.07
N VAL A 122 4.10 -16.99 6.16
CA VAL A 122 2.89 -17.75 6.49
C VAL A 122 3.32 -19.17 6.81
N ALA A 123 2.85 -19.71 7.95
CA ALA A 123 3.15 -21.08 8.33
C ALA A 123 2.70 -22.04 7.20
N PRO A 124 3.57 -22.96 6.75
CA PRO A 124 3.21 -23.90 5.70
C PRO A 124 2.08 -24.82 6.17
N LEU A 125 1.31 -25.33 5.21
CA LEU A 125 0.23 -26.28 5.40
C LEU A 125 0.73 -27.48 6.24
N VAL A 126 0.16 -27.68 7.42
CA VAL A 126 0.42 -28.87 8.25
C VAL A 126 -0.49 -29.99 7.72
N ILE A 127 0.05 -30.90 6.90
CA ILE A 127 -0.65 -32.13 6.51
C ILE A 127 -0.43 -33.14 7.64
N SER A 128 -1.43 -33.32 8.51
CA SER A 128 -1.37 -34.33 9.56
C SER A 128 -1.54 -35.73 8.94
N THR A 129 -0.44 -36.42 8.66
CA THR A 129 -0.49 -37.87 8.50
C THR A 129 -0.43 -38.50 9.89
N SER A 130 -1.56 -39.08 10.32
CA SER A 130 -1.72 -39.98 11.45
C SER A 130 -1.30 -39.47 12.84
N THR A 131 -2.26 -38.90 13.57
CA THR A 131 -2.46 -39.08 15.02
C THR A 131 -3.92 -38.72 15.32
N PRO A 132 -4.62 -39.41 16.24
CA PRO A 132 -5.95 -38.99 16.67
C PRO A 132 -5.80 -37.76 17.57
N TYR A 133 -5.57 -36.60 16.95
CA TYR A 133 -5.59 -35.32 17.64
C TYR A 133 -7.03 -34.88 17.86
N ASP A 134 -7.31 -34.50 19.09
CA ASP A 134 -8.53 -33.83 19.50
C ASP A 134 -8.72 -32.55 18.66
N TYR A 135 -9.86 -32.46 17.97
CA TYR A 135 -10.24 -31.36 17.10
C TYR A 135 -10.77 -30.14 17.87
N SER A 136 -10.65 -30.10 19.19
CA SER A 136 -11.07 -28.97 20.03
C SER A 136 -10.23 -27.70 19.81
N ASP A 137 -9.00 -27.82 19.31
CA ASP A 137 -8.09 -26.68 19.06
C ASP A 137 -7.97 -26.25 17.60
N VAL A 138 -8.54 -26.99 16.65
CA VAL A 138 -8.69 -26.51 15.26
C VAL A 138 -9.94 -25.64 15.18
N ARG A 139 -9.92 -24.50 15.90
CA ARG A 139 -10.75 -23.37 15.50
C ARG A 139 -10.17 -22.85 14.19
N VAL A 140 -10.64 -23.44 13.09
CA VAL A 140 -10.70 -22.76 11.80
C VAL A 140 -11.39 -21.43 12.10
N CYS A 141 -10.60 -20.35 12.17
CA CYS A 141 -11.13 -19.01 12.40
C CYS A 141 -11.16 -18.26 11.07
N PRO A 142 -12.24 -18.39 10.26
CA PRO A 142 -12.64 -17.32 9.35
C PRO A 142 -13.20 -16.11 10.13
N LYS A 143 -13.16 -16.13 11.47
CA LYS A 143 -13.58 -15.04 12.34
C LYS A 143 -12.42 -14.16 12.84
N ARG A 144 -11.15 -14.60 12.82
CA ARG A 144 -10.04 -13.81 13.39
C ARG A 144 -9.66 -12.58 12.56
N TYR A 145 -9.88 -12.61 11.24
CA TYR A 145 -9.64 -11.44 10.37
C TYR A 145 -10.69 -10.35 10.60
N LEU A 146 -11.97 -10.72 10.66
CA LEU A 146 -13.08 -9.81 10.94
C LEU A 146 -13.06 -9.29 12.39
N SER A 147 -12.66 -10.12 13.36
CA SER A 147 -12.48 -9.67 14.76
C SER A 147 -11.23 -8.82 14.99
N ARG A 148 -10.27 -8.78 14.05
CA ARG A 148 -9.11 -7.88 14.11
C ARG A 148 -9.42 -6.55 13.43
N LEU A 149 -10.17 -6.57 12.32
CA LEU A 149 -10.72 -5.37 11.69
C LEU A 149 -11.71 -4.63 12.62
N ASN A 150 -12.57 -5.36 13.34
CA ASN A 150 -13.46 -4.74 14.34
C ASN A 150 -12.71 -4.28 15.61
N ARG A 151 -11.56 -4.88 15.95
CA ARG A 151 -10.69 -4.37 17.04
C ARG A 151 -9.96 -3.11 16.62
N LEU A 152 -9.33 -3.09 15.45
CA LEU A 152 -8.69 -1.90 14.88
C LEU A 152 -9.66 -0.72 14.67
N ARG A 153 -10.97 -0.99 14.52
CA ARG A 153 -12.03 0.03 14.46
C ARG A 153 -12.47 0.53 15.84
N LEU A 154 -12.25 -0.24 16.91
CA LEU A 154 -12.55 0.10 18.30
C LEU A 154 -11.32 0.66 19.06
N ASP A 155 -10.11 0.32 18.61
CA ASP A 155 -8.82 0.80 19.15
C ASP A 155 -8.46 2.21 18.63
N ALA A 156 -9.36 2.84 17.87
CA ALA A 156 -9.27 4.27 17.53
C ALA A 156 -9.39 5.20 18.76
N GLY A 157 -9.62 4.63 19.95
CA GLY A 157 -9.59 5.30 21.25
C GLY A 157 -8.52 4.78 22.23
N GLU A 158 -7.55 3.97 21.80
CA GLU A 158 -6.42 3.62 22.68
C GLU A 158 -5.48 4.82 22.85
N ASP A 159 -5.30 5.23 24.11
CA ASP A 159 -4.29 6.19 24.55
C ASP A 159 -2.93 5.77 23.98
N VAL A 160 -2.49 6.53 22.99
CA VAL A 160 -1.15 6.39 22.43
C VAL A 160 -0.18 6.78 23.53
N SER A 161 0.38 5.78 24.20
CA SER A 161 1.54 5.96 25.07
C SER A 161 2.57 6.85 24.35
N ASP A 162 2.84 8.01 24.93
CA ASP A 162 3.85 9.00 24.52
C ASP A 162 5.26 8.55 24.92
N ASP A 163 5.49 7.24 25.05
CA ASP A 163 6.83 6.72 25.27
C ASP A 163 7.59 6.64 23.93
N TRP A 164 8.36 7.69 23.67
CA TRP A 164 9.17 7.83 22.46
C TRP A 164 10.41 6.91 22.46
N SER A 165 10.69 6.23 23.57
CA SER A 165 11.87 5.37 23.77
C SER A 165 11.82 4.07 22.96
N GLU A 166 10.62 3.49 22.76
CA GLU A 166 10.42 2.24 22.02
C GLU A 166 10.46 2.41 20.48
N LEU A 167 10.47 3.64 19.97
CA LEU A 167 10.46 3.93 18.53
C LEU A 167 11.81 3.76 17.82
N SER A 168 12.86 3.38 18.56
CA SER A 168 14.16 3.03 17.99
C SER A 168 14.10 1.73 17.18
N GLU A 169 13.25 0.78 17.60
CA GLU A 169 13.06 -0.51 16.94
C GLU A 169 12.26 -0.38 15.63
N VAL A 170 12.53 -1.26 14.66
CA VAL A 170 11.78 -1.27 13.38
C VAL A 170 10.34 -1.69 13.65
N PRO A 171 9.31 -0.95 13.19
CA PRO A 171 7.92 -1.28 13.47
C PRO A 171 7.61 -2.72 13.09
N LYS A 172 6.92 -3.45 13.98
CA LYS A 172 6.53 -4.83 13.73
C LYS A 172 5.43 -4.91 12.68
N ASP A 173 4.53 -3.94 12.68
CA ASP A 173 3.37 -3.84 11.79
C ASP A 173 3.69 -3.17 10.44
N ASN A 174 2.90 -3.49 9.42
CA ASN A 174 2.98 -2.95 8.05
C ASN A 174 2.07 -1.73 7.86
N HIS A 175 1.41 -1.27 8.92
CA HIS A 175 0.53 -0.12 8.83
C HIS A 175 1.35 1.18 8.64
N PRO A 176 1.03 2.02 7.64
CA PRO A 176 1.83 3.19 7.25
C PRO A 176 2.01 4.20 8.40
N ARG A 177 1.01 4.32 9.29
CA ARG A 177 1.05 5.21 10.47
C ARG A 177 2.30 5.00 11.34
N PHE A 178 2.67 3.76 11.64
CA PHE A 178 3.82 3.47 12.52
C PHE A 178 5.15 3.84 11.86
N TRP A 179 5.26 3.58 10.56
CA TRP A 179 6.44 3.90 9.77
C TRP A 179 6.63 5.41 9.59
N ILE A 180 5.54 6.13 9.34
CA ILE A 180 5.57 7.60 9.28
C ILE A 180 5.98 8.18 10.63
N ARG A 181 5.40 7.68 11.75
CA ARG A 181 5.80 8.11 13.10
C ARG A 181 7.30 7.91 13.33
N LYS A 182 7.83 6.72 12.99
CA LYS A 182 9.27 6.44 13.11
C LYS A 182 10.14 7.38 12.27
N LEU A 183 9.75 7.66 11.04
CA LEU A 183 10.49 8.58 10.18
C LEU A 183 10.53 9.99 10.76
N LEU A 184 9.43 10.48 11.31
CA LEU A 184 9.37 11.79 11.95
C LEU A 184 10.29 11.88 13.17
N VAL A 185 10.30 10.85 14.02
CA VAL A 185 11.23 10.77 15.17
C VAL A 185 12.68 10.78 14.70
N THR A 186 13.00 9.96 13.70
CA THR A 186 14.38 9.88 13.16
C THR A 186 14.84 11.22 12.58
N GLN A 187 13.95 11.97 11.94
CA GLN A 187 14.27 13.32 11.42
C GLN A 187 14.51 14.31 12.56
N ARG A 188 13.65 14.29 13.60
CA ARG A 188 13.82 15.12 14.79
C ARG A 188 15.17 14.86 15.47
N ASP A 189 15.53 13.60 15.67
CA ASP A 189 16.79 13.23 16.34
C ASP A 189 18.03 13.66 15.55
N LYS A 190 17.96 13.62 14.20
CA LYS A 190 19.03 14.13 13.34
C LYS A 190 19.21 15.63 13.44
N LEU A 191 18.11 16.38 13.58
CA LEU A 191 18.16 17.83 13.76
C LEU A 191 18.79 18.20 15.12
N HIS A 192 18.46 17.48 16.18
CA HIS A 192 19.04 17.72 17.50
C HIS A 192 20.52 17.33 17.62
N LYS A 193 21.02 16.39 16.80
CA LYS A 193 22.44 16.00 16.78
C LYS A 193 23.34 16.92 15.93
N ASN A 194 22.74 17.77 15.10
CA ASN A 194 23.46 18.68 14.20
C ASN A 194 23.54 20.12 14.73
N ASN A 195 22.96 20.40 15.91
CA ASN A 195 23.14 21.62 16.69
C ASN A 195 24.06 21.35 17.88
#